data_AF-A0A366MQ18-F1
#
_entry.id   AF-A0A366MQ18-F1
#
_cell.length_a   1.000
_cell.length_b   1.000
_cell.length_c   1.000
_cell.angle_alpha   90.00
_cell.angle_beta   90.00
_cell.angle_gamma   90.00
#
_symmetry.space_group_name_H-M   'P 1'
#
loop_
_entity.id
_entity.type
_entity.pdbx_description
1 polymer ?
#
loop_
_entity_poly.entity_id
_entity_poly.type
_entity_poly.pdbx_seq_one_letter_code
_entity_poly.pdbx_strand_id
1 'polypeptide(L)'
;MEDYGLLLIILGVFLILLQIYMKVDAGFDDRYIAKKSSEEVLQERLKMNEEGKLNWFYQFDLYIRIFVSKALFLKIGIVLICIGIFSIIILKIIF
;
A
#
# COMPACT_ATOMS: atom_id res chain seq x y z
N MET A 1 14.71 11.34 -20.53
CA MET A 1 15.04 10.33 -19.49
C MET A 1 14.92 10.92 -18.09
N GLU A 2 15.28 12.19 -17.88
CA GLU A 2 15.02 12.92 -16.63
C GLU A 2 13.55 12.93 -16.20
N ASP A 3 12.62 13.16 -17.14
CA ASP A 3 11.17 13.14 -16.86
C ASP A 3 10.68 11.78 -16.33
N TYR A 4 11.26 10.68 -16.79
CA TYR A 4 10.94 9.33 -16.32
C TYR A 4 11.45 9.10 -14.89
N GLY A 5 12.65 9.61 -14.56
CA GLY A 5 13.19 9.56 -13.20
C GLY A 5 12.33 10.35 -12.21
N LEU A 6 11.91 11.56 -12.60
CA LEU A 6 10.98 12.38 -11.80
C LEU A 6 9.62 11.70 -11.64
N LEU A 7 9.08 11.09 -12.69
CA LEU A 7 7.81 10.36 -12.64
C LEU A 7 7.87 9.17 -11.67
N LEU A 8 8.98 8.42 -11.66
CA LEU A 8 9.19 7.32 -10.71
C LEU A 8 9.25 7.82 -9.25
N ILE A 9 9.89 8.97 -9.01
CA ILE A 9 9.93 9.59 -7.68
C ILE A 9 8.51 10.00 -7.26
N ILE A 10 7.77 10.71 -8.11
CA ILE A 10 6.39 11.13 -7.82
C ILE A 10 5.50 9.93 -7.54
N LEU A 11 5.59 8.88 -8.35
CA LEU A 11 4.85 7.64 -8.14
C LEU A 11 5.23 6.98 -6.80
N GLY A 12 6.50 6.96 -6.45
CA GLY A 12 6.95 6.41 -5.18
C GLY A 12 6.45 7.19 -3.98
N VAL A 13 6.47 8.53 -4.03
CA VAL A 13 5.87 9.40 -3.00
C VAL A 13 4.37 9.15 -2.89
N PHE A 14 3.67 9.03 -4.03
CA PHE A 14 2.25 8.73 -4.05
C PHE A 14 1.93 7.39 -3.36
N LEU A 15 2.70 6.33 -3.60
CA LEU A 15 2.49 5.04 -2.93
C LEU A 15 2.73 5.12 -1.41
N ILE A 16 3.68 5.94 -0.96
CA ILE A 16 3.91 6.17 0.48
C ILE A 16 2.71 6.90 1.11
N LEU A 17 2.18 7.94 0.46
CA LEU A 17 0.99 8.64 0.93
C LEU A 17 -0.24 7.73 0.93
N LEU A 18 -0.41 6.91 -0.11
CA LEU A 18 -1.48 5.93 -0.20
C LEU A 18 -1.40 4.91 0.94
N GLN A 19 -0.21 4.42 1.27
CA GLN A 19 -0.01 3.52 2.42
C GLN A 19 -0.48 4.15 3.74
N ILE A 20 -0.15 5.43 3.97
CA ILE A 20 -0.54 6.16 5.18
C ILE A 20 -2.06 6.33 5.20
N TYR A 21 -2.64 6.79 4.10
CA TYR A 21 -4.08 6.98 3.95
C TYR A 21 -4.84 5.68 4.26
N MET A 22 -4.49 4.58 3.62
CA MET A 22 -5.15 3.29 3.82
C MET A 22 -5.04 2.77 5.25
N LYS A 23 -3.90 3.03 5.93
CA LYS A 23 -3.71 2.62 7.34
C LYS A 23 -4.58 3.46 8.28
N VAL A 24 -4.74 4.75 8.00
CA VAL A 24 -5.61 5.65 8.76
C VAL A 24 -7.07 5.27 8.53
N ASP A 25 -7.47 5.08 7.27
CA ASP A 25 -8.84 4.76 6.87
C ASP A 25 -9.32 3.43 7.46
N ALA A 26 -8.55 2.34 7.26
CA ALA A 26 -8.88 1.05 7.86
C ALA A 26 -8.89 1.11 9.40
N GLY A 27 -7.93 1.83 10.00
CA GLY A 27 -7.86 2.01 11.44
C GLY A 27 -8.99 2.87 12.02
N PHE A 28 -9.63 3.71 11.20
CA PHE A 28 -10.80 4.50 11.56
C PHE A 28 -12.07 3.65 11.45
N ASP A 29 -12.28 2.98 10.32
CA ASP A 29 -13.42 2.08 10.13
C ASP A 29 -13.50 1.00 11.20
N ASP A 30 -12.36 0.36 11.52
CA ASP A 30 -12.35 -0.73 12.47
C ASP A 30 -12.66 -0.26 13.90
N ARG A 31 -12.12 0.91 14.30
CA ARG A 31 -12.33 1.45 15.65
C ARG A 31 -13.69 2.11 15.84
N TYR A 32 -14.18 2.83 14.84
CA TYR A 32 -15.40 3.63 14.98
C TYR A 32 -16.66 2.90 14.49
N ILE A 33 -16.56 2.08 13.45
CA ILE A 33 -17.71 1.32 12.92
C ILE A 33 -17.78 -0.06 13.58
N ALA A 34 -16.69 -0.84 13.49
CA ALA A 34 -16.69 -2.21 14.01
C ALA A 34 -16.46 -2.29 15.53
N LYS A 35 -16.00 -1.20 16.17
CA LYS A 35 -15.58 -1.14 17.59
C LYS A 35 -14.59 -2.25 17.97
N LYS A 36 -13.76 -2.67 17.01
CA LYS A 36 -12.80 -3.77 17.11
C LYS A 36 -11.40 -3.27 16.77
N SER A 37 -10.38 -4.03 17.16
CA SER A 37 -9.03 -3.81 16.65
C SER A 37 -8.96 -4.13 15.15
N SER A 38 -8.13 -3.40 14.38
CA SER A 38 -7.89 -3.76 12.98
C SER A 38 -7.36 -5.18 12.79
N GLU A 39 -6.67 -5.71 13.80
CA GLU A 39 -6.16 -7.07 13.77
C GLU A 39 -7.26 -8.11 14.00
N GLU A 40 -8.24 -7.81 14.87
CA GLU A 40 -9.41 -8.65 15.09
C GLU A 40 -10.29 -8.71 13.84
N VAL A 41 -10.55 -7.56 13.20
CA VAL A 41 -11.32 -7.48 11.95
C VAL A 41 -10.59 -8.25 10.83
N LEU A 42 -9.27 -8.16 10.76
CA LEU A 42 -8.47 -8.89 9.78
C LEU A 42 -8.58 -10.40 9.99
N GLN A 43 -8.47 -10.91 11.23
CA GLN A 43 -8.59 -12.33 11.52
C GLN A 43 -10.00 -12.87 11.26
N GLU A 44 -11.02 -12.11 11.62
CA GLU A 44 -12.42 -12.49 11.35
C GLU A 44 -12.67 -12.63 9.85
N ARG A 45 -12.20 -11.68 9.05
CA ARG A 45 -12.32 -11.76 7.59
C ARG A 45 -11.47 -12.86 6.97
N LEU A 46 -10.27 -13.13 7.49
CA LEU A 46 -9.46 -14.28 7.05
C LEU A 46 -10.23 -15.59 7.25
N LYS A 47 -10.84 -15.78 8.42
CA LYS A 47 -11.63 -16.96 8.73
C LYS A 47 -12.88 -17.07 7.84
N MET A 48 -13.58 -15.97 7.60
CA MET A 48 -14.71 -15.95 6.65
C MET A 48 -14.28 -16.28 5.20
N ASN A 49 -13.02 -15.99 4.84
CA ASN A 49 -12.49 -16.32 3.52
C ASN A 49 -12.23 -17.82 3.38
N GLU A 50 -11.63 -18.42 4.41
CA GLU A 50 -11.41 -19.86 4.49
C GLU A 50 -12.72 -20.65 4.47
N GLU A 51 -13.76 -20.12 5.10
CA GLU A 51 -15.11 -20.69 5.09
C GLU A 51 -15.88 -20.42 3.78
N GLY A 52 -15.29 -19.70 2.81
CA GLY A 52 -15.93 -19.39 1.52
C GLY A 52 -17.11 -18.43 1.62
N LYS A 53 -17.24 -17.69 2.73
CA LYS A 53 -18.38 -16.80 3.02
C LYS A 53 -18.17 -15.37 2.51
N LEU A 54 -16.98 -15.03 2.02
CA LEU A 54 -16.66 -13.71 1.50
C LEU A 54 -16.99 -13.60 0.01
N ASN A 55 -17.79 -12.59 -0.34
CA ASN A 55 -17.98 -12.17 -1.72
C ASN A 55 -16.70 -11.54 -2.28
N TRP A 56 -16.54 -11.55 -3.61
CA TRP A 56 -15.34 -11.09 -4.31
C TRP A 56 -14.88 -9.68 -3.91
N PHE A 57 -15.81 -8.73 -3.74
CA PHE A 57 -15.49 -7.37 -3.26
C PHE A 57 -14.80 -7.37 -1.90
N TYR A 58 -15.31 -8.16 -0.96
CA TYR A 58 -14.74 -8.24 0.38
C TYR A 58 -13.46 -9.08 0.44
N GLN A 59 -13.28 -10.03 -0.49
CA GLN A 59 -12.00 -10.71 -0.69
C GLN A 59 -10.94 -9.71 -1.17
N PHE A 60 -11.29 -8.84 -2.13
CA PHE A 60 -10.38 -7.81 -2.62
C PHE A 60 -10.00 -6.81 -1.51
N ASP A 61 -10.96 -6.33 -0.72
CA ASP A 61 -10.70 -5.50 0.47
C ASP A 61 -9.77 -6.23 1.48
N LEU A 62 -9.99 -7.52 1.71
CA LEU A 62 -9.12 -8.32 2.57
C LEU A 62 -7.69 -8.38 2.04
N TYR A 63 -7.49 -8.58 0.74
CA TYR A 63 -6.17 -8.54 0.12
C TYR A 63 -5.49 -7.19 0.26
N ILE A 64 -6.23 -6.09 0.07
CA ILE A 64 -5.73 -4.73 0.28
C ILE A 64 -5.30 -4.55 1.74
N ARG A 65 -6.12 -4.97 2.71
CA ARG A 65 -5.78 -4.88 4.14
C ARG A 65 -4.52 -5.68 4.47
N ILE A 66 -4.33 -6.87 3.89
CA ILE A 66 -3.09 -7.66 4.04
C ILE A 66 -1.91 -6.93 3.42
N PHE A 67 -2.09 -6.29 2.25
CA PHE A 67 -1.05 -5.50 1.60
C PHE A 67 -0.61 -4.31 2.45
N VAL A 68 -1.58 -3.60 3.03
CA VAL A 68 -1.38 -2.44 3.91
C VAL A 68 -0.75 -2.88 5.24
N SER A 69 -1.18 -3.99 5.83
CA SER A 69 -0.61 -4.49 7.09
C SER A 69 0.86 -4.88 6.95
N LYS A 70 1.25 -5.41 5.78
CA LYS A 70 2.65 -5.73 5.44
C LYS A 70 3.47 -4.53 4.95
N ALA A 71 2.88 -3.33 4.94
CA ALA A 71 3.48 -2.10 4.45
C ALA A 71 4.07 -2.22 3.03
N LEU A 72 3.42 -2.99 2.15
CA LEU A 72 3.95 -3.27 0.82
C LEU A 72 4.00 -2.02 -0.07
N PHE A 73 3.00 -1.13 0.00
CA PHE A 73 3.02 0.13 -0.74
C PHE A 73 4.19 1.03 -0.29
N LEU A 74 4.53 1.02 1.01
CA LEU A 74 5.71 1.73 1.51
C LEU A 74 7.00 1.20 0.87
N LYS A 75 7.18 -0.13 0.88
CA LYS A 75 8.38 -0.79 0.35
C LYS A 75 8.54 -0.51 -1.14
N ILE A 76 7.46 -0.68 -1.91
CA ILE A 76 7.46 -0.41 -3.35
C ILE A 76 7.72 1.07 -3.61
N GLY A 77 7.10 1.96 -2.85
CA GLY A 77 7.29 3.41 -2.98
C GLY A 77 8.75 3.84 -2.76
N ILE A 78 9.40 3.32 -1.72
CA ILE A 78 10.82 3.58 -1.44
C ILE A 78 11.69 3.06 -2.59
N VAL A 79 11.45 1.84 -3.08
CA VAL A 79 12.20 1.26 -4.19
C VAL A 79 12.07 2.12 -5.46
N LEU A 80 10.88 2.61 -5.78
CA LEU A 80 10.65 3.48 -6.92
C LEU A 80 11.39 4.82 -6.80
N ILE A 81 11.40 5.43 -5.61
CA ILE A 81 12.17 6.65 -5.35
C ILE A 81 13.66 6.39 -5.57
N CYS A 82 14.19 5.28 -5.05
CA CYS A 82 15.60 4.92 -5.23
C CYS A 82 15.95 4.73 -6.72
N ILE A 83 15.12 4.01 -7.48
CA ILE A 83 15.33 3.80 -8.92
C ILE A 83 15.24 5.13 -9.68
N GLY A 84 14.28 5.99 -9.34
CA GLY A 84 14.13 7.31 -9.95
C GLY A 84 15.34 8.20 -9.72
N ILE A 85 15.85 8.28 -8.49
CA ILE A 85 17.07 9.02 -8.16
C ILE A 85 18.28 8.46 -8.91
N PHE A 86 18.46 7.13 -8.90
CA PHE A 86 19.57 6.48 -9.59
C PHE A 86 19.56 6.76 -11.10
N SER A 87 18.37 6.76 -11.71
CA SER A 87 18.20 7.06 -13.13
C SER A 87 18.60 8.50 -13.48
N ILE A 88 18.27 9.47 -12.62
CA ILE A 88 18.66 10.88 -12.81
C ILE A 88 20.18 11.04 -12.66
N ILE A 89 20.78 10.40 -11.64
CA ILE A 89 22.23 10.47 -11.40
C ILE A 89 23.02 9.88 -12.57
N ILE A 90 22.64 8.69 -13.05
CA ILE A 90 23.29 8.07 -14.22
C ILE A 90 23.23 8.98 -15.43
N LEU A 91 22.06 9.57 -15.70
CA LEU A 91 21.91 10.47 -16.85
C LEU A 91 22.89 11.64 -16.77
N LYS A 92 23.04 12.24 -15.58
CA LYS A 92 23.95 13.36 -15.33
C LYS A 92 25.45 13.00 -15.40
N ILE A 93 25.79 11.71 -15.31
CA ILE A 93 27.17 11.23 -15.45
C ILE A 93 27.51 10.93 -16.91
N ILE A 94 26.52 10.45 -17.68
CA ILE A 94 26.70 10.03 -19.08
C ILE A 94 26.64 11.22 -20.05
N PHE A 95 25.76 12.20 -19.76
CA PHE A 95 25.60 13.45 -20.54
C PHE A 95 26.22 14.63 -19.81
#